data_AF-A0A9X8MXR0-F1
#
_entry.id   AF-A0A9X8MXR0-F1
#
_cell.length_a   1.000
_cell.length_b   1.000
_cell.length_c   1.000
_cell.angle_alpha   90.00
_cell.angle_beta   90.00
_cell.angle_gamma   90.00
#
_symmetry.space_group_name_H-M   'P 1'
#
loop_
_entity.id
_entity.type
_entity.pdbx_description
1 polymer ?
#
loop_
_entity_poly.entity_id
_entity_poly.type
_entity_poly.pdbx_seq_one_letter_code
_entity_poly.pdbx_strand_id
1 'polypeptide(L)'
;MIEASIGALPGLIPAFLAFAAMLGLAAAAVAKAKGGSVVLALLWAGALAGVLVVTLLPGGGGTGQGASCDTGLPGWAFLGSESSRLNVALFVPISFLAVLLFRRPVAVLSGSLLLTGGIELVQAVAELGRACSYDDLKANALGGCLGVLFGVVALWVRQRRWPLTCRDTLWGAGSAAIGGRRCRCRLRRLCRGLCQCRGRNSFVVVRGGD
;
A
#
# COMPACT_ATOMS: atom_id res chain seq x y z
N MET A 1 20.37 -22.66 -2.55
CA MET A 1 20.01 -21.42 -3.31
C MET A 1 19.91 -20.19 -2.41
N ILE A 2 19.30 -20.26 -1.21
CA ILE A 2 19.23 -19.10 -0.27
C ILE A 2 20.61 -18.60 0.18
N GLU A 3 21.57 -19.49 0.47
CA GLU A 3 22.93 -19.06 0.86
C GLU A 3 23.69 -18.32 -0.25
N ALA A 4 23.47 -18.68 -1.52
CA ALA A 4 24.12 -18.01 -2.65
C ALA A 4 23.61 -16.56 -2.82
N SER A 5 22.33 -16.30 -2.52
CA SER A 5 21.76 -14.95 -2.54
C SER A 5 22.20 -14.09 -1.35
N ILE A 6 22.39 -14.68 -0.17
CA ILE A 6 22.89 -13.97 1.03
C ILE A 6 24.38 -13.61 0.86
N GLY A 7 25.17 -14.47 0.20
CA GLY A 7 26.57 -14.19 -0.14
C GLY A 7 26.76 -13.14 -1.24
N ALA A 8 25.79 -12.97 -2.14
CA ALA A 8 25.89 -12.07 -3.29
C ALA A 8 25.59 -10.59 -2.99
N LEU A 9 24.84 -10.29 -1.92
CA LEU A 9 24.59 -8.92 -1.43
C LEU A 9 24.78 -8.86 0.09
N PRO A 10 26.03 -8.71 0.59
CA PRO A 10 26.32 -8.70 2.02
C PRO A 10 25.58 -7.59 2.79
N GLY A 11 25.11 -6.55 2.08
CA GLY A 11 24.33 -5.44 2.63
C GLY A 11 22.83 -5.70 2.81
N LEU A 12 22.26 -6.78 2.27
CA LEU A 12 20.80 -6.95 2.22
C LEU A 12 20.16 -7.12 3.59
N ILE A 13 20.68 -8.04 4.39
CA ILE A 13 20.19 -8.29 5.75
C ILE A 13 20.36 -7.04 6.65
N PRO A 14 21.56 -6.42 6.76
CA PRO A 14 21.70 -5.24 7.61
C PRO A 14 20.88 -4.05 7.11
N ALA A 15 20.75 -3.83 5.80
CA ALA A 15 19.88 -2.79 5.26
C ALA A 15 18.41 -3.05 5.62
N PHE A 16 17.92 -4.28 5.44
CA PHE A 16 16.56 -4.65 5.84
C PHE A 16 16.30 -4.37 7.32
N LEU A 17 17.20 -4.79 8.20
CA LEU A 17 17.07 -4.55 9.63
C LEU A 17 17.06 -3.06 9.98
N ALA A 18 17.95 -2.27 9.37
CA ALA A 18 18.01 -0.83 9.60
C ALA A 18 16.72 -0.12 9.15
N PHE A 19 16.24 -0.40 7.93
CA PHE A 19 15.00 0.18 7.42
C PHE A 19 13.78 -0.29 8.21
N ALA A 20 13.71 -1.58 8.55
CA ALA A 20 12.61 -2.13 9.34
C ALA A 20 12.57 -1.53 10.75
N ALA A 21 13.73 -1.34 11.40
CA ALA A 21 13.81 -0.67 12.69
C ALA A 21 13.37 0.80 12.60
N MET A 22 13.93 1.56 11.65
CA MET A 22 13.63 2.98 11.49
C MET A 22 12.14 3.22 11.16
N LEU A 23 11.61 2.54 10.16
CA LEU A 23 10.21 2.64 9.75
C LEU A 23 9.27 2.05 10.80
N GLY A 24 9.66 0.93 11.42
CA GLY A 24 8.89 0.24 12.45
C GLY A 24 8.72 1.10 13.70
N LEU A 25 9.80 1.72 14.19
CA LEU A 25 9.75 2.63 15.34
C LEU A 25 8.86 3.84 15.06
N ALA A 26 9.03 4.47 13.90
CA ALA A 26 8.20 5.60 13.49
C ALA A 26 6.72 5.21 13.38
N ALA A 27 6.43 4.10 12.69
CA ALA A 27 5.06 3.60 12.52
C ALA A 27 4.43 3.20 13.85
N ALA A 28 5.18 2.54 14.74
CA ALA A 28 4.72 2.15 16.08
C ALA A 28 4.44 3.37 16.96
N ALA A 29 5.31 4.38 16.96
CA ALA A 29 5.10 5.62 17.69
C ALA A 29 3.84 6.35 17.21
N VAL A 30 3.68 6.47 15.89
CA VAL A 30 2.49 7.07 15.26
C VAL A 30 1.23 6.26 15.57
N ALA A 31 1.30 4.93 15.55
CA ALA A 31 0.18 4.06 15.90
C ALA A 31 -0.23 4.24 17.37
N LYS A 32 0.73 4.22 18.31
CA LYS A 32 0.48 4.46 19.74
C LYS A 32 -0.15 5.83 19.97
N ALA A 33 0.43 6.89 19.40
CA ALA A 33 -0.10 8.26 19.54
C ALA A 33 -1.51 8.44 18.98
N LYS A 34 -1.93 7.58 18.03
CA LYS A 34 -3.26 7.61 17.40
C LYS A 34 -4.21 6.55 17.96
N GLY A 35 -3.81 5.73 18.93
CA GLY A 35 -4.59 4.61 19.48
C GLY A 35 -4.85 3.47 18.48
N GLY A 36 -3.94 3.26 17.52
CA GLY A 36 -4.00 2.19 16.52
C GLY A 36 -3.28 0.90 16.92
N SER A 37 -3.35 -0.12 16.07
CA SER A 37 -2.64 -1.38 16.27
C SER A 37 -1.15 -1.24 15.96
N VAL A 38 -0.30 -1.41 16.98
CA VAL A 38 1.16 -1.42 16.84
C VAL A 38 1.62 -2.60 16.00
N VAL A 39 1.03 -3.78 16.20
CA VAL A 39 1.39 -4.99 15.44
C VAL A 39 1.20 -4.78 13.95
N LEU A 40 0.06 -4.22 13.55
CA LEU A 40 -0.23 -3.98 12.15
C LEU A 40 0.68 -2.90 11.54
N ALA A 41 1.05 -1.89 12.34
CA ALA A 41 2.01 -0.87 11.95
C ALA A 41 3.42 -1.45 11.72
N LEU A 42 3.87 -2.35 12.60
CA LEU A 42 5.15 -3.04 12.47
C LEU A 42 5.18 -3.98 11.27
N LEU A 43 4.11 -4.77 11.04
CA LEU A 43 4.01 -5.64 9.88
C LEU A 43 4.04 -4.84 8.57
N TRP A 44 3.29 -3.73 8.50
CA TRP A 44 3.30 -2.86 7.34
C TRP A 44 4.69 -2.23 7.12
N ALA A 45 5.33 -1.73 8.18
CA ALA A 45 6.65 -1.13 8.09
C ALA A 45 7.73 -2.14 7.68
N GLY A 46 7.66 -3.38 8.18
CA GLY A 46 8.56 -4.46 7.78
C GLY A 46 8.38 -4.84 6.30
N ALA A 47 7.14 -4.92 5.83
CA ALA A 47 6.86 -5.17 4.42
C ALA A 47 7.38 -4.03 3.53
N LEU A 48 7.17 -2.78 3.92
CA LEU A 48 7.69 -1.60 3.22
C LEU A 48 9.23 -1.58 3.19
N ALA A 49 9.88 -1.88 4.31
CA ALA A 49 11.33 -2.01 4.38
C ALA A 49 11.84 -3.10 3.42
N GLY A 50 11.15 -4.24 3.37
CA GLY A 50 11.45 -5.32 2.43
C GLY A 50 11.44 -4.85 0.98
N VAL A 51 10.39 -4.15 0.55
CA VAL A 51 10.34 -3.59 -0.81
C VAL A 51 11.46 -2.60 -1.06
N LEU A 52 11.64 -1.59 -0.19
CA LEU A 52 12.66 -0.57 -0.40
C LEU A 52 14.06 -1.17 -0.52
N VAL A 53 14.39 -2.14 0.32
CA VAL A 53 15.71 -2.79 0.28
C VAL A 53 15.85 -3.66 -0.95
N VAL A 54 14.85 -4.47 -1.31
CA VAL A 54 14.96 -5.33 -2.50
C VAL A 54 15.03 -4.51 -3.79
N THR A 55 14.37 -3.35 -3.85
CA THR A 55 14.33 -2.54 -5.08
C THR A 55 15.45 -1.50 -5.19
N LEU A 56 15.94 -0.97 -4.07
CA LEU A 56 16.89 0.15 -4.06
C LEU A 56 18.31 -0.24 -3.63
N LEU A 57 18.52 -1.47 -3.14
CA LEU A 57 19.88 -1.91 -2.82
C LEU A 57 20.66 -2.07 -4.14
N PRO A 58 21.83 -1.41 -4.29
CA PRO A 58 22.60 -1.46 -5.53
C PRO A 58 22.96 -2.90 -5.90
N GLY A 59 22.69 -3.26 -7.16
CA GLY A 59 23.12 -4.53 -7.74
C GLY A 59 24.52 -4.40 -8.36
N GLY A 60 25.28 -5.49 -8.43
CA GLY A 60 26.61 -5.50 -9.06
C GLY A 60 26.62 -5.41 -10.60
N GLY A 61 25.48 -5.15 -11.24
CA GLY A 61 25.30 -5.29 -12.69
C GLY A 61 25.14 -3.96 -13.42
N GLY A 62 26.25 -3.33 -13.81
CA GLY A 62 26.26 -2.40 -14.94
C GLY A 62 26.32 -0.91 -14.58
N THR A 63 27.53 -0.40 -14.41
CA THR A 63 27.85 1.02 -14.61
C THR A 63 27.78 1.33 -16.10
N GLY A 64 26.89 2.22 -16.55
CA GLY A 64 26.94 2.77 -17.92
C GLY A 64 25.70 2.63 -18.80
N GLN A 65 24.58 2.09 -18.30
CA GLN A 65 23.28 2.28 -18.98
C GLN A 65 22.71 3.61 -18.49
N GLY A 66 23.03 4.70 -19.21
CA GLY A 66 22.49 6.03 -18.92
C GLY A 66 20.96 6.02 -18.88
N ALA A 67 20.37 7.07 -18.30
CA ALA A 67 18.95 7.26 -17.96
C ALA A 67 17.93 6.90 -19.07
N SER A 68 17.81 5.61 -19.38
CA SER A 68 16.96 5.04 -20.41
C SER A 68 16.16 3.92 -19.76
N CYS A 69 14.83 4.06 -19.82
CA CYS A 69 13.92 3.06 -19.30
C CYS A 69 13.47 2.13 -20.42
N ASP A 70 13.44 0.84 -20.13
CA ASP A 70 12.81 -0.12 -21.02
C ASP A 70 11.30 0.14 -21.06
N THR A 71 10.75 0.23 -22.27
CA THR A 71 9.31 0.38 -22.54
C THR A 71 8.50 -0.86 -22.16
N GLY A 72 9.17 -1.99 -21.93
CA GLY A 72 8.57 -3.23 -21.48
C GLY A 72 7.76 -3.96 -22.55
N LEU A 73 7.22 -5.12 -22.16
CA LEU A 73 6.47 -6.00 -23.04
C LEU A 73 5.01 -5.53 -23.24
N PRO A 74 4.41 -5.82 -24.40
CA PRO A 74 3.02 -5.46 -24.66
C PRO A 74 2.03 -6.25 -23.77
N GLY A 75 0.99 -5.57 -23.32
CA GLY A 75 -0.12 -6.18 -22.58
C GLY A 75 0.31 -6.86 -21.27
N TRP A 76 -0.03 -8.14 -21.12
CA TRP A 76 0.22 -8.95 -19.92
C TRP A 76 1.44 -9.88 -20.05
N ALA A 77 2.18 -9.80 -21.16
CA ALA A 77 3.32 -10.69 -21.41
C ALA A 77 4.44 -10.56 -20.36
N PHE A 78 4.53 -9.41 -19.68
CA PHE A 78 5.46 -9.16 -18.57
C PHE A 78 5.30 -10.17 -17.42
N LEU A 79 4.12 -10.76 -17.21
CA LEU A 79 3.88 -11.76 -16.16
C LEU A 79 4.60 -13.09 -16.41
N GLY A 80 5.14 -13.31 -17.61
CA GLY A 80 6.03 -14.45 -17.88
C GLY A 80 7.37 -14.35 -17.14
N SER A 81 7.81 -13.13 -16.82
CA SER A 81 9.04 -12.88 -16.07
C SER A 81 8.91 -13.31 -14.61
N GLU A 82 9.94 -13.96 -14.07
CA GLU A 82 10.03 -14.27 -12.63
C GLU A 82 10.10 -12.99 -11.79
N SER A 83 10.94 -12.03 -12.21
CA SER A 83 11.10 -10.75 -11.53
C SER A 83 9.77 -9.99 -11.42
N SER A 84 8.98 -9.95 -12.49
CA SER A 84 7.67 -9.29 -12.46
C SER A 84 6.67 -9.98 -11.53
N ARG A 85 6.69 -11.32 -11.45
CA ARG A 85 5.83 -12.07 -10.52
C ARG A 85 6.22 -11.81 -9.06
N LEU A 86 7.51 -11.71 -8.77
CA LEU A 86 8.01 -11.35 -7.44
C LEU A 86 7.62 -9.91 -7.04
N ASN A 87 7.67 -8.98 -7.98
CA ASN A 87 7.23 -7.59 -7.79
C ASN A 87 5.74 -7.51 -7.43
N VAL A 88 4.88 -8.26 -8.14
CA VAL A 88 3.47 -8.42 -7.76
C VAL A 88 3.35 -8.97 -6.34
N ALA A 89 4.06 -10.06 -6.03
CA ALA A 89 4.00 -10.72 -4.72
C ALA A 89 4.48 -9.83 -3.56
N LEU A 90 5.45 -8.94 -3.81
CA LEU A 90 5.96 -7.98 -2.83
C LEU A 90 4.97 -6.84 -2.52
N PHE A 91 4.28 -6.32 -3.54
CA PHE A 91 3.37 -5.19 -3.37
C PHE A 91 2.00 -5.57 -2.78
N VAL A 92 1.53 -6.81 -3.00
CA VAL A 92 0.28 -7.32 -2.42
C VAL A 92 0.22 -7.17 -0.89
N PRO A 93 1.17 -7.71 -0.10
CA PRO A 93 1.11 -7.64 1.37
C PRO A 93 1.23 -6.21 1.89
N ILE A 94 2.05 -5.36 1.27
CA ILE A 94 2.18 -3.95 1.69
C ILE A 94 0.85 -3.22 1.55
N SER A 95 0.23 -3.30 0.37
CA SER A 95 -1.03 -2.62 0.10
C SER A 95 -2.18 -3.20 0.92
N PHE A 96 -2.21 -4.53 1.10
CA PHE A 96 -3.16 -5.18 1.98
C PHE A 96 -3.07 -4.67 3.43
N LEU A 97 -1.88 -4.71 4.03
CA LEU A 97 -1.64 -4.26 5.40
C LEU A 97 -1.91 -2.75 5.54
N ALA A 98 -1.56 -1.96 4.54
CA ALA A 98 -1.85 -0.52 4.50
C ALA A 98 -3.36 -0.24 4.52
N VAL A 99 -4.16 -0.98 3.77
CA VAL A 99 -5.63 -0.84 3.81
C VAL A 99 -6.16 -1.19 5.20
N LEU A 100 -5.69 -2.27 5.81
CA LEU A 100 -6.11 -2.63 7.17
C LEU A 100 -5.70 -1.58 8.21
N LEU A 101 -4.51 -0.99 8.06
CA LEU A 101 -3.92 -0.04 9.00
C LEU A 101 -4.57 1.35 8.89
N PHE A 102 -4.67 1.87 7.67
CA PHE A 102 -5.16 3.23 7.42
C PHE A 102 -6.65 3.30 7.18
N ARG A 103 -7.28 2.19 6.76
CA ARG A 103 -8.71 2.10 6.39
C ARG A 103 -9.12 3.11 5.32
N ARG A 104 -8.20 3.43 4.40
CA ARG A 104 -8.37 4.41 3.32
C ARG A 104 -7.90 3.82 2.00
N PRO A 105 -8.70 2.97 1.33
CA PRO A 105 -8.25 2.21 0.17
C PRO A 105 -7.79 3.09 -1.00
N VAL A 106 -8.45 4.21 -1.27
CA VAL A 106 -8.06 5.15 -2.34
C VAL A 106 -6.69 5.78 -2.05
N ALA A 107 -6.47 6.26 -0.82
CA ALA A 107 -5.19 6.85 -0.43
C ALA A 107 -4.05 5.81 -0.46
N VAL A 108 -4.34 4.55 -0.11
CA VAL A 108 -3.37 3.45 -0.21
C VAL A 108 -3.03 3.15 -1.67
N LEU A 109 -4.03 3.10 -2.55
CA LEU A 109 -3.80 2.90 -3.98
C LEU A 109 -2.92 4.02 -4.56
N SER A 110 -3.25 5.28 -4.27
CA SER A 110 -2.43 6.42 -4.67
C SER A 110 -1.00 6.32 -4.11
N GLY A 111 -0.86 5.98 -2.83
CA GLY A 111 0.45 5.76 -2.20
C GLY A 111 1.25 4.62 -2.84
N SER A 112 0.59 3.53 -3.24
CA SER A 112 1.22 2.40 -3.93
C SER A 112 1.73 2.79 -5.32
N LEU A 113 0.94 3.56 -6.07
CA LEU A 113 1.34 4.07 -7.39
C LEU A 113 2.50 5.07 -7.27
N LEU A 114 2.45 5.97 -6.30
CA LEU A 114 3.53 6.91 -6.01
C LEU A 114 4.82 6.20 -5.58
N LEU A 115 4.72 5.17 -4.73
CA LEU A 115 5.87 4.36 -4.32
C LEU A 115 6.49 3.65 -5.53
N THR A 116 5.66 3.08 -6.39
CA THR A 116 6.10 2.38 -7.61
C THR A 116 6.83 3.34 -8.55
N GLY A 117 6.24 4.50 -8.86
CA GLY A 117 6.90 5.50 -9.71
C GLY A 117 8.15 6.10 -9.07
N GLY A 118 8.16 6.27 -7.74
CA GLY A 118 9.33 6.73 -6.99
C GLY A 118 10.50 5.74 -7.05
N ILE A 119 10.23 4.43 -6.97
CA ILE A 119 11.26 3.39 -7.10
C ILE A 119 11.90 3.45 -8.49
N GLU A 120 11.10 3.46 -9.55
CA GLU A 120 11.60 3.56 -10.94
C GLU A 120 12.40 4.85 -11.16
N LEU A 121 11.92 5.99 -10.63
CA LEU A 121 12.62 7.27 -10.73
C LEU A 121 13.96 7.23 -10.01
N VAL A 122 14.02 6.67 -8.81
CA VAL A 122 15.30 6.51 -8.08
C VAL A 122 16.23 5.57 -8.84
N GLN A 123 15.73 4.47 -9.39
CA GLN A 123 16.53 3.56 -10.21
C GLN A 123 17.06 4.22 -11.48
N ALA A 124 16.25 5.08 -12.12
CA ALA A 124 16.65 5.83 -13.32
C ALA A 124 17.72 6.90 -13.03
N VAL A 125 17.66 7.56 -11.87
CA VAL A 125 18.57 8.68 -11.53
C VAL A 125 19.82 8.21 -10.80
N ALA A 126 19.72 7.20 -9.93
CA ALA A 126 20.81 6.76 -9.08
C ALA A 126 21.66 5.63 -9.71
N GLU A 127 21.36 5.22 -10.95
CA GLU A 127 22.10 4.21 -11.72
C GLU A 127 22.54 3.00 -10.88
N LEU A 128 21.59 2.44 -10.12
CA LEU A 128 21.82 1.43 -9.07
C LEU A 128 22.24 0.04 -9.61
N GLY A 129 22.78 -0.04 -10.82
CA GLY A 129 23.04 -1.30 -11.53
C GLY A 129 21.76 -2.02 -11.95
N ARG A 130 20.66 -1.28 -12.10
CA ARG A 130 19.39 -1.72 -12.68
C ARG A 130 18.84 -0.61 -13.56
N ALA A 131 18.53 -0.92 -14.82
CA ALA A 131 17.76 -0.01 -15.66
C ALA A 131 16.30 0.04 -15.17
N CYS A 132 15.69 1.23 -15.20
CA CYS A 132 14.25 1.35 -14.97
C CYS A 132 13.47 0.56 -16.04
N SER A 133 12.39 -0.10 -15.63
CA SER A 133 11.59 -0.94 -16.51
C SER A 133 10.10 -0.68 -16.32
N TYR A 134 9.42 -0.37 -17.41
CA TYR A 134 7.97 -0.20 -17.39
C TYR A 134 7.22 -1.47 -16.99
N ASP A 135 7.82 -2.65 -17.15
CA ASP A 135 7.23 -3.92 -16.70
C ASP A 135 7.28 -4.10 -15.18
N ASP A 136 8.32 -3.58 -14.52
CA ASP A 136 8.41 -3.52 -13.06
C ASP A 136 7.37 -2.55 -12.50
N LEU A 137 7.16 -1.40 -13.17
CA LEU A 137 6.07 -0.46 -12.87
C LEU A 137 4.68 -1.14 -12.95
N LYS A 138 4.39 -1.87 -14.03
CA LYS A 138 3.11 -2.59 -14.20
C LYS A 138 2.91 -3.67 -13.14
N ALA A 139 3.95 -4.44 -12.85
CA ALA A 139 3.91 -5.52 -11.87
C ALA A 139 3.61 -5.00 -10.45
N ASN A 140 4.34 -3.97 -10.02
CA ASN A 140 4.13 -3.33 -8.73
C ASN A 140 2.74 -2.69 -8.61
N ALA A 141 2.27 -2.02 -9.67
CA ALA A 141 0.93 -1.45 -9.73
C ALA A 141 -0.16 -2.54 -9.62
N LEU A 142 0.01 -3.66 -10.32
CA LEU A 142 -0.91 -4.81 -10.24
C LEU A 142 -0.94 -5.40 -8.83
N GLY A 143 0.23 -5.64 -8.23
CA GLY A 143 0.32 -6.10 -6.84
C GLY A 143 -0.33 -5.14 -5.86
N GLY A 144 -0.16 -3.83 -6.07
CA GLY A 144 -0.80 -2.77 -5.29
C GLY A 144 -2.33 -2.82 -5.38
N CYS A 145 -2.87 -2.91 -6.61
CA CYS A 145 -4.30 -3.06 -6.86
C CYS A 145 -4.89 -4.30 -6.18
N LEU A 146 -4.23 -5.46 -6.33
CA LEU A 146 -4.65 -6.72 -5.72
C LEU A 146 -4.62 -6.64 -4.19
N GLY A 147 -3.55 -6.07 -3.62
CA GLY A 147 -3.43 -5.86 -2.18
C GLY A 147 -4.55 -4.96 -1.63
N VAL A 148 -4.86 -3.86 -2.32
CA VAL A 148 -5.98 -2.98 -1.95
C VAL A 148 -7.31 -3.72 -2.03
N LEU A 149 -7.55 -4.48 -3.10
CA LEU A 149 -8.75 -5.27 -3.27
C LEU A 149 -8.93 -6.26 -2.12
N PHE A 150 -7.90 -7.05 -1.79
CA PHE A 150 -7.95 -7.98 -0.67
C PHE A 150 -8.18 -7.27 0.67
N GLY A 151 -7.59 -6.09 0.86
CA GLY A 151 -7.79 -5.30 2.07
C GLY A 151 -9.23 -4.79 2.20
N VAL A 152 -9.81 -4.34 1.09
CA VAL A 152 -11.22 -3.91 1.01
C VAL A 152 -12.15 -5.07 1.31
N VAL A 153 -11.93 -6.23 0.68
CA VAL A 153 -12.72 -7.45 0.93
C VAL A 153 -12.60 -7.86 2.39
N ALA A 154 -11.40 -7.88 2.98
CA ALA A 154 -11.19 -8.24 4.38
C ALA A 154 -11.91 -7.28 5.34
N LEU A 155 -11.89 -5.97 5.07
CA LEU A 155 -12.64 -4.98 5.86
C LEU A 155 -14.15 -5.17 5.69
N TRP A 156 -14.61 -5.41 4.46
CA TRP A 156 -16.02 -5.63 4.16
C TRP A 156 -16.55 -6.88 4.86
N VAL A 157 -15.84 -8.01 4.81
CA VAL A 157 -16.22 -9.24 5.52
C VAL A 157 -16.29 -9.02 7.04
N ARG A 158 -15.34 -8.29 7.62
CA ARG A 158 -15.28 -8.04 9.07
C ARG A 158 -16.34 -7.04 9.57
N GLN A 159 -16.67 -6.02 8.78
CA GLN A 159 -17.54 -4.93 9.23
C GLN A 159 -18.92 -4.94 8.57
N ARG A 160 -19.13 -5.76 7.53
CA ARG A 160 -20.29 -5.78 6.64
C ARG A 160 -20.68 -4.40 6.11
N ARG A 161 -19.71 -3.50 5.95
CA ARG A 161 -19.88 -2.15 5.42
C ARG A 161 -18.84 -1.90 4.35
N TRP A 162 -19.26 -1.24 3.28
CA TRP A 162 -18.35 -0.84 2.20
C TRP A 162 -17.37 0.22 2.73
N PRO A 163 -16.05 -0.03 2.68
CA PRO A 163 -15.05 0.90 3.18
C PRO A 163 -14.75 2.05 2.21
N LEU A 164 -15.32 2.02 1.00
CA LEU A 164 -15.22 3.07 0.00
C LEU A 164 -16.24 4.16 0.32
N THR A 165 -15.79 5.23 0.98
CA THR A 165 -16.65 6.40 1.24
C THR A 165 -16.31 7.52 0.25
N CYS A 166 -17.29 8.26 -0.30
CA CYS A 166 -17.04 9.42 -1.18
C CYS A 166 -16.06 10.45 -0.59
N ARG A 167 -16.00 10.54 0.74
CA ARG A 167 -15.05 11.37 1.46
C ARG A 167 -13.60 10.91 1.22
N ASP A 168 -13.34 9.61 1.18
CA ASP A 168 -12.01 9.06 0.89
C ASP A 168 -11.59 9.29 -0.57
N THR A 169 -12.54 9.37 -1.50
CA THR A 169 -12.29 9.76 -2.89
C THR A 169 -11.82 11.21 -2.99
N LEU A 170 -12.46 12.14 -2.26
CA LEU A 170 -12.09 13.56 -2.22
C LEU A 170 -10.74 13.79 -1.52
N TRP A 171 -10.45 13.08 -0.42
CA TRP A 171 -9.15 13.19 0.26
C TRP A 171 -8.04 12.47 -0.50
N GLY A 172 -8.32 11.37 -1.19
CA GLY A 172 -7.35 10.68 -2.05
C GLY A 172 -6.94 11.54 -3.25
N ALA A 173 -7.91 12.16 -3.92
CA ALA A 173 -7.64 13.14 -4.97
C ALA A 173 -6.94 14.41 -4.43
N GLY A 174 -7.34 14.89 -3.24
CA GLY A 174 -6.77 16.09 -2.63
C GLY A 174 -5.38 15.92 -2.02
N SER A 175 -5.00 14.72 -1.57
CA SER A 175 -3.65 14.46 -1.04
C SER A 175 -2.58 14.24 -2.11
N ALA A 176 -2.99 14.05 -3.37
CA ALA A 176 -2.10 14.24 -4.52
C ALA A 176 -1.80 15.73 -4.79
N ALA A 177 -2.62 16.65 -4.26
CA ALA A 177 -2.48 18.08 -4.53
C ALA A 177 -1.82 18.85 -3.36
N ILE A 178 -2.27 18.72 -2.10
CA ILE A 178 -1.79 19.58 -1.00
C ILE A 178 -1.87 18.85 0.35
N GLY A 179 -0.82 18.97 1.17
CA GLY A 179 -0.76 18.49 2.56
C GLY A 179 -1.97 18.96 3.40
N GLY A 180 -2.95 18.07 3.57
CA GLY A 180 -4.24 18.39 4.19
C GLY A 180 -4.28 18.17 5.69
N ARG A 181 -4.43 19.26 6.46
CA ARG A 181 -4.66 19.27 7.90
C ARG A 181 -5.91 18.45 8.29
N ARG A 182 -5.81 17.77 9.42
CA ARG A 182 -6.88 16.94 10.02
C ARG A 182 -8.03 17.80 10.53
N CYS A 183 -9.04 18.07 9.70
CA CYS A 183 -10.34 18.53 10.20
C CYS A 183 -11.16 17.32 10.70
N ARG A 184 -11.17 17.11 12.02
CA ARG A 184 -12.17 16.27 12.69
C ARG A 184 -13.52 16.98 12.62
N CYS A 185 -14.31 16.74 11.58
CA CYS A 185 -15.73 17.08 11.63
C CYS A 185 -16.42 16.17 12.65
N ARG A 186 -16.66 16.72 13.84
CA ARG A 186 -17.58 16.19 14.84
C ARG A 186 -19.04 16.44 14.42
N LEU A 187 -19.43 16.05 13.21
CA LEU A 187 -20.80 16.20 12.71
C LEU A 187 -21.48 14.83 12.58
N ARG A 188 -21.73 14.20 13.72
CA ARG A 188 -22.45 12.92 13.83
C ARG A 188 -23.99 13.07 13.77
N ARG A 189 -24.53 14.26 13.45
CA ARG A 189 -26.00 14.49 13.48
C ARG A 189 -26.66 15.01 12.20
N LEU A 190 -25.95 15.53 11.19
CA LEU A 190 -26.64 16.13 10.02
C LEU A 190 -26.78 15.21 8.78
N CYS A 191 -25.96 14.17 8.61
CA CYS A 191 -26.08 13.30 7.42
C CYS A 191 -27.00 12.08 7.59
N ARG A 192 -27.82 12.01 8.65
CA ARG A 192 -28.86 10.96 8.77
C ARG A 192 -30.05 11.18 7.83
N GLY A 193 -30.13 12.30 7.11
CA GLY A 193 -31.30 12.66 6.30
C GLY A 193 -31.34 12.18 4.84
N LEU A 194 -30.25 11.67 4.25
CA LEU A 194 -30.19 11.46 2.78
C LEU A 194 -29.79 10.06 2.30
N CYS A 195 -29.75 9.06 3.18
CA CYS A 195 -29.59 7.66 2.77
C CYS A 195 -30.53 6.76 3.57
N GLN A 196 -31.84 6.97 3.36
CA GLN A 196 -32.89 6.07 3.80
C GLN A 196 -33.07 4.99 2.74
N CYS A 197 -32.21 3.97 2.75
CA CYS A 197 -32.51 2.71 2.08
C CYS A 197 -33.57 1.97 2.91
N ARG A 198 -34.78 1.97 2.35
CA ARG A 198 -36.00 1.31 2.79
C ARG A 198 -35.75 -0.19 2.99
N GLY A 199 -35.81 -0.65 4.24
CA GLY A 199 -35.87 -2.07 4.60
C GLY A 199 -36.93 -2.25 5.68
N ARG A 200 -38.18 -2.50 5.25
CA ARG A 200 -39.30 -2.90 6.12
C ARG A 200 -38.97 -4.25 6.76
N ASN A 201 -39.11 -4.34 8.08
CA ASN A 201 -39.97 -5.33 8.74
C ASN A 201 -40.14 -4.93 10.20
N SER A 202 -41.22 -4.19 10.44
CA SER A 202 -41.75 -3.88 11.75
C SER A 202 -42.56 -5.08 12.25
N PHE A 203 -42.21 -5.63 13.41
CA PHE A 203 -43.17 -6.19 14.35
C PHE A 203 -42.72 -5.78 15.75
N VAL A 204 -43.32 -4.71 16.26
CA VAL A 204 -43.26 -4.36 17.68
C VAL A 204 -44.69 -4.52 18.18
N VAL A 205 -44.89 -5.55 19.00
CA VAL A 205 -46.08 -5.74 19.82
C VAL A 205 -46.09 -4.63 20.87
N VAL A 206 -47.07 -3.75 20.80
CA VAL A 206 -47.34 -2.71 21.80
C VAL A 206 -47.97 -3.40 23.02
N ARG A 207 -47.29 -3.33 24.17
CA ARG A 207 -47.93 -3.53 25.48
C ARG A 207 -48.75 -2.28 25.80
N GLY A 208 -50.08 -2.42 25.83
CA GLY A 208 -50.95 -1.48 26.52
C GLY A 208 -50.95 -1.82 28.02
N GLY A 209 -50.71 -0.81 28.85
CA GLY A 209 -50.99 -0.87 30.27
C GLY A 209 -52.29 -0.13 30.55
N ASP A 210 -53.10 -0.72 31.41
CA ASP A 210 -53.93 -0.05 32.41
C ASP A 210 -53.56 -0.66 33.77
#